data_AF-A0A7Y7ZUH0-F1
#
_entry.id   AF-A0A7Y7ZUH0-F1
#
_cell.length_a   1.000
_cell.length_b   1.000
_cell.length_c   1.000
_cell.angle_alpha   90.00
_cell.angle_beta   90.00
_cell.angle_gamma   90.00
#
_symmetry.space_group_name_H-M   'P 1'
#
loop_
_entity.id
_entity.type
_entity.pdbx_description
1 polymer ?
#
loop_
_entity_poly.entity_id
_entity_poly.type
_entity_poly.pdbx_seq_one_letter_code
_entity_poly.pdbx_strand_id
1 'polypeptide(L)'
;MECDSKAGEAKVITAGELVVILGQYHSAIARLGSGIISLSGALKRSEDAEVKQAADEAWMKLNEFVDCMDGVADGLNALTQKKEAQNGE
;
A
#
# COMPACT_ATOMS: atom_id res chain seq x y z
N MET A 1 18.36 -32.60 1.00
CA MET A 1 17.40 -31.58 1.43
C MET A 1 17.03 -30.81 0.17
N GLU A 2 15.96 -31.25 -0.50
CA GLU A 2 15.49 -30.63 -1.74
C GLU A 2 14.78 -29.33 -1.35
N CYS A 3 15.38 -28.19 -1.73
CA CYS A 3 14.70 -26.91 -1.64
C CYS A 3 13.53 -26.94 -2.62
N ASP A 4 12.33 -27.11 -2.09
CA ASP A 4 11.08 -27.04 -2.83
C ASP A 4 10.90 -25.59 -3.31
N SER A 5 11.48 -25.27 -4.47
CA SER A 5 11.37 -23.98 -5.14
C SER A 5 9.98 -23.83 -5.75
N LYS A 6 8.93 -23.83 -4.91
CA LYS A 6 7.61 -23.34 -5.29
C LYS A 6 7.58 -21.82 -5.19
N ALA A 7 8.51 -21.17 -5.89
CA ALA A 7 8.22 -19.83 -6.40
C ALA A 7 7.09 -20.06 -7.41
N GLY A 8 5.84 -19.90 -6.95
CA GLY A 8 4.65 -20.13 -7.77
C GLY A 8 4.81 -19.47 -9.11
N GLU A 9 4.44 -20.18 -10.18
CA GLU A 9 4.54 -19.70 -11.56
C GLU A 9 4.06 -18.26 -11.64
N ALA A 10 4.95 -17.36 -12.05
CA ALA A 10 4.63 -15.95 -12.20
C ALA A 10 3.54 -15.84 -13.28
N LYS A 11 2.29 -15.68 -12.85
CA LYS A 11 1.16 -15.55 -13.76
C LYS A 11 1.36 -14.28 -14.58
N VAL A 12 1.48 -14.45 -15.90
CA VAL A 12 1.49 -13.31 -16.82
C VAL A 12 0.12 -12.64 -16.74
N ILE A 13 0.10 -11.41 -16.22
CA ILE A 13 -1.10 -10.57 -16.14
C ILE A 13 -1.03 -9.50 -17.23
N THR A 14 -2.18 -9.24 -17.86
CA THR A 14 -2.32 -8.14 -18.81
C THR A 14 -2.26 -6.79 -18.08
N ALA A 15 -1.94 -5.72 -18.81
CA ALA A 15 -1.96 -4.36 -18.26
C ALA A 15 -3.34 -3.98 -17.69
N GLY A 16 -4.43 -4.44 -18.33
CA GLY A 16 -5.80 -4.22 -17.84
C GLY A 16 -6.07 -4.93 -16.52
N GLU A 17 -5.63 -6.19 -16.38
CA GLU A 17 -5.73 -6.92 -15.10
C GLU A 17 -4.91 -6.27 -14.00
N LEU A 18 -3.70 -5.76 -14.31
CA LEU A 18 -2.87 -5.03 -13.36
C LEU A 18 -3.58 -3.78 -12.85
N VAL A 19 -4.22 -2.99 -13.71
CA VAL A 19 -4.99 -1.79 -13.31
C VAL A 19 -6.15 -2.16 -12.38
N VAL A 20 -6.88 -3.25 -12.67
CA VAL A 20 -7.97 -3.72 -11.82
C VAL A 20 -7.45 -4.15 -10.45
N ILE A 21 -6.36 -4.92 -10.40
CA ILE A 21 -5.72 -5.37 -9.16
C ILE A 21 -5.28 -4.15 -8.34
N LEU A 22 -4.56 -3.20 -8.95
CA LEU A 22 -4.11 -1.98 -8.27
C LEU A 22 -5.29 -1.14 -7.75
N GLY A 23 -6.38 -1.04 -8.51
CA GLY A 23 -7.60 -0.35 -8.09
C GLY A 23 -8.27 -1.01 -6.87
N GLN A 24 -8.30 -2.35 -6.82
CA GLN A 24 -8.82 -3.09 -5.66
C GLN A 24 -7.96 -2.89 -4.41
N TYR A 25 -6.63 -2.94 -4.56
CA TYR A 25 -5.70 -2.64 -3.47
C TYR A 25 -5.90 -1.22 -2.95
N HIS A 26 -5.93 -0.21 -3.83
CA HIS A 26 -6.18 1.18 -3.46
C HIS A 26 -7.48 1.33 -2.66
N SER A 27 -8.57 0.70 -3.11
CA SER A 27 -9.87 0.78 -2.42
C SER A 27 -9.85 0.13 -1.03
N ALA A 28 -9.20 -1.03 -0.90
CA ALA A 28 -9.06 -1.73 0.38
C ALA A 28 -8.20 -0.90 1.37
N ILE A 29 -7.08 -0.37 0.88
CA ILE A 29 -6.16 0.49 1.62
C ILE A 29 -6.87 1.75 2.12
N ALA A 30 -7.60 2.45 1.25
CA ALA A 30 -8.33 3.67 1.61
C ALA A 30 -9.37 3.42 2.71
N ARG A 31 -10.09 2.28 2.67
CA ARG A 31 -11.04 1.88 3.71
C ARG A 31 -10.33 1.59 5.04
N LEU A 32 -9.20 0.89 4.98
CA LEU A 32 -8.41 0.56 6.17
C LEU A 32 -7.83 1.83 6.82
N GLY A 33 -7.27 2.73 6.01
CA GLY A 33 -6.75 4.02 6.45
C GLY A 33 -7.83 4.92 7.08
N SER A 34 -9.01 5.01 6.46
CA SER A 34 -10.14 5.76 7.03
C SER A 34 -10.60 5.21 8.39
N GLY A 35 -10.61 3.88 8.53
CA GLY A 35 -10.91 3.20 9.79
C GLY A 35 -9.87 3.51 10.87
N ILE A 36 -8.58 3.38 10.54
CA ILE A 36 -7.48 3.69 11.46
C ILE A 36 -7.51 5.16 11.88
N ILE A 37 -7.69 6.11 10.95
CA ILE A 37 -7.75 7.53 11.28
C ILE A 37 -8.88 7.82 12.27
N SER A 38 -10.06 7.27 11.99
CA SER A 38 -11.24 7.47 12.84
C SER A 38 -11.05 6.86 14.23
N LEU A 39 -10.50 5.65 14.31
CA LEU A 39 -10.24 4.96 15.58
C LEU A 39 -9.16 5.69 16.38
N SER A 40 -8.04 6.02 15.75
CA SER A 40 -6.91 6.71 16.40
C SER A 40 -7.32 8.08 16.93
N GLY A 41 -8.11 8.84 16.15
CA GLY A 41 -8.64 10.14 16.56
C GLY A 41 -9.62 10.04 17.74
N ALA A 42 -10.42 8.96 17.81
CA ALA A 42 -11.28 8.69 18.95
C ALA A 42 -10.47 8.29 20.19
N LEU A 43 -9.48 7.41 20.02
CA LEU A 43 -8.66 6.85 21.09
C LEU A 43 -7.62 7.83 21.65
N LYS A 44 -7.18 8.83 20.87
CA LYS A 44 -6.34 9.94 21.36
C LYS A 44 -6.97 10.74 22.49
N ARG A 45 -8.30 10.75 22.57
CA ARG A 45 -9.06 11.41 23.64
C ARG A 45 -9.29 10.51 24.86
N SER A 46 -8.83 9.27 24.82
CA SER A 46 -8.90 8.36 25.97
C SER A 46 -8.10 8.89 27.15
N GLU A 47 -8.60 8.67 28.36
CA GLU A 47 -7.85 8.95 29.61
C GLU A 47 -6.84 7.84 29.91
N ASP A 48 -7.01 6.67 29.30
CA ASP A 48 -6.11 5.53 29.43
C ASP A 48 -4.81 5.75 28.62
N ALA A 49 -3.67 5.64 29.29
CA ALA A 49 -2.35 5.88 28.73
C ALA A 49 -1.92 4.78 27.74
N GLU A 50 -2.26 3.52 27.99
CA GLU A 50 -1.95 2.40 27.07
C GLU A 50 -2.76 2.54 25.79
N VAL A 51 -4.02 2.96 25.90
CA VAL A 51 -4.89 3.23 24.75
C VAL A 51 -4.36 4.38 23.90
N LYS A 52 -3.88 5.46 24.53
CA LYS A 52 -3.24 6.58 23.81
C LYS A 52 -1.98 6.15 23.08
N GLN A 53 -1.12 5.40 23.74
CA GLN A 53 0.12 4.90 23.12
C GLN A 53 -0.20 3.99 21.92
N ALA A 54 -1.13 3.05 22.07
CA ALA A 54 -1.54 2.18 20.97
C ALA A 54 -2.13 2.96 19.78
N ALA A 55 -2.87 4.04 20.06
CA ALA A 55 -3.41 4.93 19.03
C ALA A 55 -2.31 5.72 18.30
N ASP A 56 -1.28 6.20 19.02
CA ASP A 56 -0.13 6.87 18.42
C ASP A 56 0.72 5.92 17.58
N GLU A 57 0.96 4.69 18.05
CA GLU A 57 1.67 3.65 17.28
C GLU A 57 0.92 3.26 16.00
N ALA A 58 -0.41 3.13 16.07
CA ALA A 58 -1.24 2.87 14.89
C ALA A 58 -1.17 4.01 13.89
N TRP A 59 -1.12 5.27 14.36
CA TRP A 59 -0.96 6.44 13.51
C TRP A 59 0.39 6.48 12.80
N MET A 60 1.48 6.16 13.52
CA MET A 60 2.82 6.08 12.94
C MET A 60 2.91 5.02 11.83
N LYS A 61 2.38 3.81 12.07
CA LYS A 61 2.34 2.76 11.06
C LYS A 61 1.52 3.12 9.83
N LEU A 62 0.44 3.91 10.02
CA LEU A 62 -0.35 4.40 8.89
C LEU A 62 0.46 5.39 8.03
N ASN A 63 1.21 6.30 8.65
CA ASN A 63 2.08 7.22 7.91
C ASN A 63 3.16 6.46 7.13
N GLU A 64 3.84 5.50 7.76
CA GLU A 64 4.84 4.65 7.07
C GLU A 64 4.25 3.91 5.87
N PHE A 65 3.01 3.42 6.03
CA PHE A 65 2.30 2.77 4.95
C PHE A 65 1.97 3.73 3.80
N VAL A 66 1.53 4.96 4.09
CA VAL A 66 1.25 5.99 3.07
C VAL A 66 2.53 6.34 2.31
N ASP A 67 3.63 6.62 3.02
CA ASP A 67 4.92 6.95 2.41
C ASP A 67 5.41 5.83 1.46
N CYS A 68 5.25 4.57 1.88
CA CYS A 68 5.57 3.41 1.05
C CYS A 68 4.72 3.37 -0.24
N MET A 69 3.42 3.61 -0.12
CA MET A 69 2.50 3.62 -1.26
C MET A 69 2.80 4.75 -2.24
N ASP A 70 3.15 5.94 -1.74
CA ASP A 70 3.57 7.06 -2.58
C ASP A 70 4.86 6.72 -3.35
N GLY A 71 5.84 6.10 -2.70
CA GLY A 71 7.06 5.62 -3.36
C GLY A 71 6.79 4.57 -4.45
N VAL A 72 5.83 3.66 -4.24
CA VAL A 72 5.38 2.71 -5.26
C VAL A 72 4.72 3.43 -6.43
N ALA A 73 3.86 4.42 -6.16
CA ALA A 73 3.19 5.21 -7.19
C ALA A 73 4.20 5.97 -8.06
N ASP A 74 5.21 6.59 -7.44
CA ASP A 74 6.32 7.25 -8.16
C ASP A 74 7.11 6.26 -9.01
N GLY A 75 7.40 5.07 -8.49
CA GLY A 75 8.07 4.00 -9.25
C GLY A 75 7.26 3.57 -10.48
N LEU A 76 5.94 3.40 -10.34
CA LEU A 76 5.05 3.06 -11.45
C LEU A 76 4.97 4.21 -12.47
N ASN A 77 4.89 5.47 -12.02
CA ASN A 77 4.89 6.63 -12.91
C ASN A 77 6.18 6.73 -13.72
N ALA A 78 7.35 6.53 -13.08
CA ALA A 78 8.64 6.56 -13.74
C ALA A 78 8.80 5.44 -14.80
N LEU A 79 8.28 4.24 -14.51
CA LEU A 79 8.25 3.14 -15.47
C LEU A 79 7.37 3.47 -16.68
N THR A 80 6.25 4.16 -16.46
CA THR A 80 5.33 4.56 -17.52
C THR A 80 5.97 5.60 -18.45
N GLN A 81 6.63 6.62 -17.87
CA GLN A 81 7.35 7.65 -18.64
C GLN A 81 8.56 7.12 -19.41
N LYS A 82 9.33 6.18 -18.84
CA LYS A 82 10.44 5.51 -19.57
C LYS A 82 9.96 4.74 -20.80
N LYS A 83 8.75 4.18 -20.73
CA LYS A 83 8.16 3.42 -21.83
C LYS A 83 7.68 4.33 -22.98
N GLU A 84 7.20 5.53 -22.66
CA GLU A 84 6.85 6.55 -23.66
C GLU A 84 8.08 7.07 -24.40
N ALA A 85 9.22 7.22 -23.71
CA ALA A 85 10.48 7.63 -24.33
C ALA A 85 11.10 6.58 -25.28
N GLN A 86 10.79 5.29 -25.10
CA GLN A 86 11.31 4.20 -25.95
C GLN A 86 10.42 3.84 -27.14
N ASN A 87 9.16 4.30 -27.18
CA ASN A 87 8.22 4.04 -28.28
C ASN A 87 8.12 5.20 -29.30
N GLY A 88 9.02 6.19 -29.20
CA GLY A 88 9.04 7.39 -30.03
C GLY A 88 10.09 7.40 -31.15
N GLU A 89 10.79 6.29 -31.40
CA GLU A 89 11.72 6.11 -32.54
C GLU A 89 11.17 5.16 -33.60
#